data_AF-A0A2V9U272-F1
#
_entry.id   AF-A0A2V9U272-F1
#
_cell.length_a   1.000
_cell.length_b   1.000
_cell.length_c   1.000
_cell.angle_alpha   90.00
_cell.angle_beta   90.00
_cell.angle_gamma   90.00
#
_symmetry.space_group_name_H-M   'P 1'
#
loop_
_entity.id
_entity.type
_entity.pdbx_description
1 polymer ?
#
loop_
_entity_poly.entity_id
_entity_poly.type
_entity_poly.pdbx_seq_one_letter_code
_entity_poly.pdbx_strand_id
1 'polypeptide(L)'
;MPDKKQDFIDQKLQDLNNDGVDRRGFLKCMAWAGTGLVWTLSGGIPISRAFGRSPEKNAVKGADFSFVQISDSHIGFNKPANPDVTATLQTAISRINALPHSPDFIIHTGDLSQLSKPSEFDTLDQTLKSANPKQIYFVPGEHDMLTDNGEQYLQRYGKGTKGAGWYSFDQKGVHFVGLVNVVNLKAGGLGSLGHDQLEWLEDDLKGRSASTPIVLFAHIPLWTIYPDWGWGTDDSEQALSYVKRFGSVTVLNGHIHQVMQKVEGKLSFHTAMSTAFPQPAPGTAPSAGPMKVPAEQLQKVLGITDVNYMVSGKSLAVIDSPLDGSSASASGKSGN
;
A
#
# COMPACT_ATOMS: atom_id res chain seq x y z
N MET A 1 50.41 -48.22 -44.57
CA MET A 1 49.11 -48.02 -45.24
C MET A 1 48.06 -48.74 -44.40
N PRO A 2 46.92 -48.15 -44.01
CA PRO A 2 46.65 -46.74 -43.68
C PRO A 2 45.89 -46.55 -42.33
N ASP A 3 45.95 -45.31 -41.83
CA ASP A 3 44.94 -44.48 -41.13
C ASP A 3 44.08 -45.05 -39.99
N LYS A 4 44.18 -44.59 -38.73
CA LYS A 4 43.90 -43.22 -38.21
C LYS A 4 42.66 -42.56 -38.83
N LYS A 5 41.46 -43.00 -38.44
CA LYS A 5 40.23 -42.18 -38.32
C LYS A 5 39.03 -43.08 -37.98
N GLN A 6 38.82 -43.40 -36.70
CA GLN A 6 37.46 -43.72 -36.23
C GLN A 6 37.20 -43.66 -34.72
N ASP A 7 38.08 -43.00 -33.95
CA ASP A 7 37.86 -42.79 -32.50
C ASP A 7 37.66 -41.30 -32.11
N PHE A 8 37.19 -40.45 -33.04
CA PHE A 8 37.13 -38.99 -32.82
C PHE A 8 35.79 -38.31 -33.13
N ILE A 9 34.66 -39.04 -33.21
CA ILE A 9 33.35 -38.40 -33.45
C ILE A 9 32.29 -38.66 -32.37
N ASP A 10 32.30 -39.77 -31.64
CA ASP A 10 31.25 -40.03 -30.62
C ASP A 10 31.62 -39.70 -29.17
N GLN A 11 32.75 -39.03 -28.94
CA GLN A 11 33.10 -38.44 -27.63
C GLN A 11 32.95 -36.91 -27.58
N LYS A 12 32.33 -36.31 -28.60
CA LYS A 12 32.14 -34.85 -28.67
C LYS A 12 30.69 -34.42 -28.95
N LEU A 13 29.73 -35.19 -28.45
CA LEU A 13 28.30 -34.85 -28.44
C LEU A 13 27.64 -35.01 -27.06
N GLN A 14 28.42 -35.13 -25.98
CA GLN A 14 27.90 -35.22 -24.61
C GLN A 14 28.18 -34.01 -23.70
N ASP A 15 28.78 -32.92 -24.21
CA ASP A 15 29.09 -31.73 -23.41
C ASP A 15 28.54 -30.43 -24.01
N LEU A 16 27.21 -30.37 -24.18
CA LEU A 16 26.48 -29.10 -24.35
C LEU A 16 25.23 -29.11 -23.46
N ASN A 17 25.43 -29.19 -22.15
CA ASN A 17 24.50 -28.73 -21.12
C ASN A 17 25.28 -28.54 -19.81
N ASN A 18 26.31 -27.72 -19.87
CA ASN A 18 27.07 -27.28 -18.71
C ASN A 18 26.57 -25.90 -18.25
N ASP A 19 25.28 -25.80 -17.95
CA ASP A 19 24.69 -24.63 -17.28
C ASP A 19 24.74 -24.75 -15.74
N GLY A 20 25.34 -25.83 -15.22
CA GLY A 20 25.55 -26.02 -13.78
C GLY A 20 24.27 -26.25 -12.98
N VAL A 21 23.14 -26.51 -13.64
CA VAL A 21 21.86 -26.76 -12.94
C VAL A 21 21.66 -28.26 -12.72
N ASP A 22 22.16 -28.76 -11.59
CA ASP A 22 21.77 -30.08 -11.07
C ASP A 22 20.25 -30.13 -10.94
N ARG A 23 19.59 -31.21 -11.39
CA ARG A 23 18.14 -31.41 -11.21
C ARG A 23 17.73 -31.42 -9.72
N ARG A 24 18.65 -31.75 -8.80
CA ARG A 24 18.45 -31.53 -7.34
C ARG A 24 18.76 -30.11 -6.89
N GLY A 25 19.61 -29.38 -7.60
CA GLY A 25 19.83 -27.94 -7.45
C GLY A 25 18.61 -27.11 -7.90
N PHE A 26 17.96 -27.51 -9.00
CA PHE A 26 16.72 -26.91 -9.49
C PHE A 26 15.55 -27.08 -8.50
N LEU A 27 15.44 -28.25 -7.87
CA LEU A 27 14.47 -28.49 -6.80
C LEU A 27 14.82 -27.76 -5.48
N LYS A 28 16.09 -27.43 -5.23
CA LYS A 28 16.50 -26.55 -4.12
C LYS A 28 16.23 -25.07 -4.41
N CYS A 29 16.35 -24.60 -5.65
CA CYS A 29 15.94 -23.24 -6.04
C CYS A 29 14.41 -23.07 -6.03
N MET A 30 13.65 -24.13 -6.34
CA MET A 30 12.20 -24.14 -6.17
C MET A 30 11.75 -24.09 -4.69
N ALA A 31 12.60 -24.51 -3.74
CA ALA A 31 12.34 -24.31 -2.32
C ALA A 31 12.48 -22.83 -1.87
N TRP A 32 13.13 -21.98 -2.69
CA TRP A 32 13.17 -20.52 -2.54
C TRP A 32 12.18 -19.78 -3.45
N ALA A 33 11.46 -20.51 -4.32
CA ALA A 33 10.34 -19.99 -5.12
C ALA A 33 8.97 -20.34 -4.50
N GLY A 34 8.94 -20.84 -3.26
CA GLY A 34 7.75 -21.32 -2.56
C GLY A 34 7.48 -20.66 -1.20
N THR A 35 8.14 -19.54 -0.88
CA THR A 35 7.95 -18.85 0.41
C THR A 35 6.86 -17.77 0.32
N GLY A 36 5.62 -18.16 0.66
CA GLY A 36 4.77 -17.34 1.51
C GLY A 36 3.87 -16.28 0.85
N LEU A 37 3.35 -16.50 -0.36
CA LEU A 37 2.18 -15.73 -0.83
C LEU A 37 0.94 -16.17 -0.04
N VAL A 38 0.69 -15.51 1.09
CA VAL A 38 -0.61 -15.58 1.76
C VAL A 38 -1.46 -14.45 1.20
N TRP A 39 -2.49 -14.82 0.43
CA TRP A 39 -3.55 -13.92 0.01
C TRP A 39 -4.70 -14.02 1.02
N THR A 40 -4.91 -12.98 1.82
CA THR A 40 -6.10 -12.86 2.67
C THR A 40 -7.07 -11.87 2.04
N LEU A 41 -8.06 -12.40 1.31
CA LEU A 41 -9.24 -11.65 0.89
C LEU A 41 -10.29 -11.83 1.99
N SER A 42 -10.58 -10.75 2.73
CA SER A 42 -11.39 -10.67 3.97
C SER A 42 -10.65 -10.83 5.30
N GLY A 43 -10.40 -9.68 5.95
CA GLY A 43 -10.81 -9.44 7.35
C GLY A 43 -10.16 -10.20 8.50
N GLY A 44 -9.13 -11.02 8.28
CA GLY A 44 -8.42 -11.71 9.35
C GLY A 44 -6.91 -11.69 9.11
N ILE A 45 -6.18 -10.82 9.81
CA ILE A 45 -4.73 -10.73 9.65
C ILE A 45 -4.04 -11.87 10.43
N PRO A 46 -3.30 -12.77 9.76
CA PRO A 46 -2.26 -13.55 10.42
C PRO A 46 -1.13 -12.61 10.86
N ILE A 47 -1.04 -12.35 12.16
CA ILE A 47 0.05 -11.60 12.76
C ILE A 47 1.32 -12.47 12.67
N SER A 48 2.37 -12.00 12.02
CA SER A 48 3.68 -12.67 12.01
C SER A 48 4.33 -12.59 13.40
N ARG A 49 3.90 -13.46 14.32
CA ARG A 49 4.69 -13.74 15.51
C ARG A 49 5.90 -14.54 15.07
N ALA A 50 7.10 -13.96 15.20
CA ALA A 50 8.30 -14.77 15.28
C ALA A 50 8.17 -15.64 16.54
N PHE A 51 7.70 -16.88 16.36
CA PHE A 51 7.72 -17.88 17.42
C PHE A 51 9.17 -18.06 17.88
N GLY A 52 9.45 -17.69 19.14
CA GLY A 52 10.64 -18.16 19.84
C GLY A 52 11.94 -17.36 19.68
N ARG A 53 11.91 -16.02 19.71
CA ARG A 53 13.11 -15.24 20.06
C ARG A 53 12.89 -14.42 21.33
N SER A 54 13.62 -14.79 22.38
CA SER A 54 13.83 -13.96 23.56
C SER A 54 14.24 -12.54 23.14
N PRO A 55 13.84 -11.48 23.87
CA PRO A 55 14.15 -10.12 23.48
C PRO A 55 15.67 -9.94 23.40
N GLU A 56 16.17 -9.71 22.18
CA GLU A 56 17.54 -9.25 21.98
C GLU A 56 17.72 -7.93 22.74
N LYS A 57 18.85 -7.79 23.45
CA LYS A 57 19.21 -6.61 24.26
C LYS A 57 19.37 -5.29 23.46
N ASN A 58 19.04 -5.30 22.16
CA ASN A 58 19.04 -4.15 21.26
C ASN A 58 17.63 -3.91 20.71
N ALA A 59 16.61 -3.85 21.57
CA ALA A 59 15.30 -3.36 21.17
C ALA A 59 15.41 -1.86 20.81
N VAL A 60 14.83 -1.48 19.67
CA VAL A 60 14.74 -0.08 19.22
C VAL A 60 14.08 0.75 20.32
N LYS A 61 14.71 1.86 20.72
CA LYS A 61 14.11 2.84 21.63
C LYS A 61 12.96 3.57 20.91
N GLY A 62 11.75 3.03 21.02
CA GLY A 62 10.51 3.69 20.59
C GLY A 62 9.49 3.67 21.73
N ALA A 63 8.47 4.52 21.66
CA ALA A 63 7.27 4.41 22.51
C ALA A 63 6.08 4.00 21.63
N ASP A 64 5.09 3.33 22.20
CA ASP A 64 3.90 2.88 21.46
C ASP A 64 3.20 4.09 20.82
N PHE A 65 2.68 3.91 19.61
CA PHE A 65 1.82 4.88 18.93
C PHE A 65 0.80 4.19 18.05
N SER A 66 -0.23 4.94 17.70
CA SER A 66 -1.24 4.52 16.73
C SER A 66 -1.48 5.62 15.71
N PHE A 67 -1.87 5.24 14.51
CA PHE A 67 -2.32 6.16 13.48
C PHE A 67 -3.46 5.52 12.70
N VAL A 68 -4.22 6.36 12.00
CA VAL A 68 -5.29 5.89 11.11
C VAL A 68 -4.94 6.22 9.68
N GLN A 69 -5.25 5.31 8.76
CA GLN A 69 -5.26 5.55 7.33
C GLN A 69 -6.69 5.80 6.84
N ILE A 70 -6.87 6.92 6.16
CA ILE A 70 -8.02 7.24 5.30
C ILE A 70 -7.56 7.15 3.85
N SER A 71 -8.44 6.74 2.94
CA SER A 71 -8.12 6.73 1.52
C SER A 71 -9.34 7.05 0.66
N ASP A 72 -9.06 7.55 -0.56
CA ASP A 72 -10.03 7.69 -1.65
C ASP A 72 -11.33 8.37 -1.21
N SER A 73 -11.21 9.60 -0.71
CA SER A 73 -12.33 10.42 -0.23
C SER A 73 -13.15 11.01 -1.36
N HIS A 74 -12.54 11.23 -2.53
CA HIS A 74 -13.17 11.68 -3.76
C HIS A 74 -14.17 12.83 -3.55
N ILE A 75 -13.80 13.84 -2.75
CA ILE A 75 -14.71 14.95 -2.48
C ILE A 75 -15.14 15.61 -3.79
N GLY A 76 -16.46 15.75 -3.98
CA GLY A 76 -17.08 16.20 -5.22
C GLY A 76 -17.82 15.10 -6.01
N PHE A 77 -17.58 13.82 -5.70
CA PHE A 77 -18.36 12.72 -6.29
C PHE A 77 -19.82 12.72 -5.79
N ASN A 78 -20.77 12.56 -6.72
CA ASN A 78 -22.21 12.61 -6.42
C ASN A 78 -23.06 11.70 -7.33
N LYS A 79 -22.50 10.57 -7.77
CA LYS A 79 -23.17 9.62 -8.69
C LYS A 79 -23.83 8.48 -7.92
N PRO A 80 -24.64 7.61 -8.57
CA PRO A 80 -25.43 6.59 -7.88
C PRO A 80 -24.67 5.59 -6.98
N ALA A 81 -23.35 5.46 -7.11
CA ALA A 81 -22.53 4.64 -6.21
C ALA A 81 -22.47 5.21 -4.79
N ASN A 82 -22.41 6.54 -4.68
CA ASN A 82 -22.57 7.31 -3.44
C ASN A 82 -22.91 8.78 -3.80
N PRO A 83 -24.15 9.24 -3.56
CA PRO A 83 -24.55 10.60 -3.88
C PRO A 83 -23.96 11.66 -2.92
N ASP A 84 -23.42 11.27 -1.76
CA ASP A 84 -22.89 12.17 -0.74
C ASP A 84 -21.64 11.59 -0.06
N VAL A 85 -20.50 11.74 -0.73
CA VAL A 85 -19.19 11.31 -0.22
C VAL A 85 -18.68 12.16 0.95
N THR A 86 -19.17 13.39 1.08
CA THR A 86 -18.83 14.24 2.23
C THR A 86 -19.42 13.66 3.51
N ALA A 87 -20.67 13.18 3.48
CA ALA A 87 -21.30 12.53 4.62
C ALA A 87 -20.59 11.22 5.02
N THR A 88 -20.11 10.42 4.07
CA THR A 88 -19.36 9.20 4.39
C THR A 88 -17.97 9.49 4.95
N LEU A 89 -17.27 10.53 4.47
CA LEU A 89 -16.03 11.00 5.09
C LEU A 89 -16.27 11.54 6.53
N GLN A 90 -17.34 12.30 6.76
CA GLN A 90 -17.72 12.75 8.11
C GLN A 90 -18.01 11.59 9.06
N THR A 91 -18.63 10.52 8.55
CA THR A 91 -18.83 9.27 9.29
C THR A 91 -17.49 8.63 9.65
N ALA A 92 -16.55 8.53 8.70
CA ALA A 92 -15.20 8.04 8.94
C ALA A 92 -14.50 8.84 10.05
N ILE A 93 -14.51 10.18 9.97
CA ILE A 93 -13.91 11.07 10.98
C ILE A 93 -14.56 10.89 12.35
N SER A 94 -15.90 10.75 12.40
CA SER A 94 -16.62 10.55 13.65
C SER A 94 -16.20 9.25 14.33
N ARG A 95 -15.92 8.18 13.57
CA ARG A 95 -15.41 6.92 14.10
C ARG A 95 -13.97 7.03 14.61
N ILE A 96 -13.10 7.74 13.90
CA ILE A 96 -11.73 8.03 14.36
C ILE A 96 -11.78 8.78 15.70
N ASN A 97 -12.61 9.81 15.79
CA ASN A 97 -12.78 10.60 17.01
C ASN A 97 -13.35 9.79 18.19
N ALA A 98 -14.04 8.69 17.89
CA ALA A 98 -14.64 7.80 18.89
C ALA A 98 -13.74 6.64 19.31
N LEU A 99 -12.52 6.52 18.76
CA LEU A 99 -11.57 5.49 19.17
C LEU A 99 -11.23 5.63 20.67
N PRO A 100 -11.10 4.51 21.41
CA PRO A 100 -10.81 4.55 22.85
C PRO A 100 -9.50 5.28 23.20
N HIS A 101 -8.54 5.23 22.27
CA HIS A 101 -7.30 5.99 22.33
C HIS A 101 -7.23 6.86 21.08
N SER A 102 -7.00 8.17 21.28
CA SER A 102 -6.77 9.08 20.16
C SER A 102 -5.52 8.64 19.39
N PRO A 103 -5.60 8.52 18.04
CA PRO A 103 -4.40 8.30 17.24
C PRO A 103 -3.42 9.46 17.40
N ASP A 104 -2.13 9.19 17.17
CA ASP A 104 -1.08 10.20 17.17
C ASP A 104 -1.15 11.09 15.91
N PHE A 105 -1.51 10.50 14.76
CA PHE A 105 -1.73 11.20 13.50
C PHE A 105 -2.67 10.40 12.57
N ILE A 106 -3.07 11.01 11.47
CA ILE A 106 -3.77 10.36 10.35
C ILE A 106 -2.86 10.40 9.12
N ILE A 107 -2.91 9.38 8.27
CA ILE A 107 -2.41 9.45 6.89
C ILE A 107 -3.59 9.41 5.92
N HIS A 108 -3.52 10.15 4.82
CA HIS A 108 -4.47 10.06 3.72
C HIS A 108 -3.76 9.65 2.43
N THR A 109 -4.07 8.46 1.93
CA THR A 109 -3.34 7.82 0.82
C THR A 109 -3.89 8.17 -0.56
N GLY A 110 -4.17 9.46 -0.81
CA GLY A 110 -4.58 9.98 -2.12
C GLY A 110 -6.07 9.93 -2.42
N ASP A 111 -6.41 10.45 -3.60
CA ASP A 111 -7.75 10.74 -4.10
C ASP A 111 -8.58 11.52 -3.10
N LEU A 112 -8.03 12.66 -2.72
CA LEU A 112 -8.63 13.60 -1.77
C LEU A 112 -9.88 14.25 -2.39
N SER A 113 -9.75 14.67 -3.63
CA SER A 113 -10.76 15.29 -4.48
C SER A 113 -11.20 14.35 -5.61
N GLN A 114 -12.33 14.63 -6.26
CA GLN A 114 -12.80 13.83 -7.40
C GLN A 114 -12.32 14.37 -8.75
N LEU A 115 -12.20 15.69 -8.88
CA LEU A 115 -11.88 16.38 -10.14
C LEU A 115 -10.84 17.50 -9.95
N SER A 116 -10.07 17.47 -8.85
CA SER A 116 -9.06 18.47 -8.52
C SER A 116 -9.58 19.92 -8.44
N LYS A 117 -10.89 20.12 -8.22
CA LYS A 117 -11.45 21.48 -8.19
C LYS A 117 -11.10 22.17 -6.88
N PRO A 118 -10.80 23.49 -6.89
CA PRO A 118 -10.57 24.24 -5.65
C PRO A 118 -11.69 24.08 -4.62
N SER A 119 -12.96 24.09 -5.05
CA SER A 119 -14.11 23.90 -4.15
C SER A 119 -14.19 22.51 -3.51
N GLU A 120 -13.65 21.48 -4.17
CA GLU A 120 -13.60 20.12 -3.64
C GLU A 120 -12.54 20.05 -2.52
N PHE A 121 -11.36 20.65 -2.74
CA PHE A 121 -10.35 20.80 -1.69
C PHE A 121 -10.83 21.67 -0.53
N ASP A 122 -11.54 22.77 -0.78
CA ASP A 122 -12.08 23.63 0.28
C ASP A 122 -13.11 22.86 1.14
N THR A 123 -13.92 22.00 0.51
CA THR A 123 -14.89 21.13 1.20
C THR A 123 -14.18 20.07 2.03
N LEU A 124 -13.10 19.48 1.49
CA LEU A 124 -12.26 18.54 2.22
C LEU A 124 -11.65 19.19 3.46
N ASP A 125 -11.01 20.36 3.30
CA ASP A 125 -10.40 21.11 4.39
C ASP A 125 -11.43 21.42 5.49
N GLN A 126 -12.63 21.85 5.10
CA GLN A 126 -13.71 22.12 6.03
C GLN A 126 -14.15 20.86 6.78
N THR A 127 -14.19 19.71 6.11
CA THR A 127 -14.57 18.43 6.71
C THR A 127 -13.52 17.94 7.70
N LEU A 128 -12.24 18.00 7.31
CA LEU A 128 -11.09 17.57 8.13
C LEU A 128 -10.86 18.44 9.37
N LYS A 129 -11.41 19.66 9.44
CA LYS A 129 -11.38 20.47 10.68
C LYS A 129 -11.97 19.75 11.89
N SER A 130 -12.88 18.80 11.69
CA SER A 130 -13.48 18.01 12.78
C SER A 130 -12.62 16.81 13.22
N ALA A 131 -11.59 16.44 12.47
CA ALA A 131 -10.75 15.28 12.77
C ALA A 131 -9.88 15.49 14.02
N ASN A 132 -9.72 14.43 14.80
CA ASN A 132 -8.79 14.35 15.91
C ASN A 132 -8.04 12.99 15.81
N PRO A 133 -6.71 12.99 15.65
CA PRO A 133 -5.77 14.12 15.78
C PRO A 133 -5.83 15.11 14.61
N LYS A 134 -5.29 16.32 14.83
CA LYS A 134 -5.19 17.37 13.80
C LYS A 134 -4.04 17.14 12.80
N GLN A 135 -3.05 16.34 13.17
CA GLN A 135 -1.93 16.03 12.30
C GLN A 135 -2.38 15.01 11.25
N ILE A 136 -2.40 15.43 9.98
CA ILE A 136 -2.70 14.58 8.84
C ILE A 136 -1.56 14.68 7.83
N TYR A 137 -1.06 13.54 7.39
CA TYR A 137 -0.03 13.39 6.37
C TYR A 137 -0.69 12.94 5.07
N PHE A 138 -0.46 13.67 3.98
CA PHE A 138 -1.11 13.42 2.70
C PHE A 138 -0.11 12.90 1.68
N VAL A 139 -0.57 12.05 0.78
CA VAL A 139 -0.02 11.88 -0.57
C VAL A 139 -1.16 12.13 -1.56
N PRO A 140 -0.90 12.62 -2.78
CA PRO A 140 -1.94 12.82 -3.79
C PRO A 140 -2.29 11.49 -4.47
N GLY A 141 -3.54 11.35 -4.91
CA GLY A 141 -3.93 10.36 -5.90
C GLY A 141 -4.06 10.96 -7.30
N GLU A 142 -4.38 10.15 -8.31
CA GLU A 142 -4.50 10.67 -9.67
C GLU A 142 -5.62 11.71 -9.79
N HIS A 143 -6.69 11.58 -8.99
CA HIS A 143 -7.81 12.51 -9.01
C HIS A 143 -7.47 13.88 -8.41
N ASP A 144 -6.32 14.02 -7.76
CA ASP A 144 -5.82 15.28 -7.20
C ASP A 144 -4.91 16.07 -8.17
N MET A 145 -4.62 15.51 -9.36
CA MET A 145 -3.72 16.11 -10.36
C MET A 145 -4.37 16.38 -11.72
N LEU A 146 -5.69 16.18 -11.87
CA LEU A 146 -6.37 16.14 -13.17
C LEU A 146 -6.42 17.49 -13.91
N THR A 147 -6.48 18.62 -13.19
CA THR A 147 -6.76 19.92 -13.82
C THR A 147 -5.56 20.85 -13.93
N ASP A 148 -4.60 20.73 -13.02
CA ASP A 148 -3.50 21.69 -12.87
C ASP A 148 -2.15 20.99 -12.56
N ASN A 149 -2.05 19.70 -12.84
CA ASN A 149 -0.89 18.87 -12.52
C ASN A 149 -0.51 18.90 -11.03
N GLY A 150 -1.50 19.04 -10.14
CA GLY A 150 -1.32 18.95 -8.69
C GLY A 150 -0.97 20.27 -8.00
N GLU A 151 -1.08 21.42 -8.67
CA GLU A 151 -0.81 22.73 -8.08
C GLU A 151 -1.73 23.02 -6.88
N GLN A 152 -3.05 22.78 -7.01
CA GLN A 152 -4.01 22.93 -5.90
C GLN A 152 -3.65 22.04 -4.71
N TYR A 153 -3.22 20.79 -4.97
CA TYR A 153 -2.79 19.85 -3.95
C TYR A 153 -1.54 20.37 -3.23
N LEU A 154 -0.50 20.74 -3.97
CA LEU A 154 0.77 21.20 -3.41
C LEU A 154 0.60 22.48 -2.59
N GLN A 155 -0.25 23.40 -3.05
CA GLN A 155 -0.53 24.65 -2.33
C GLN A 155 -1.10 24.40 -0.93
N ARG A 156 -1.93 23.36 -0.77
CA ARG A 156 -2.64 23.05 0.48
C ARG A 156 -1.89 22.07 1.36
N TYR A 157 -1.33 21.01 0.77
CA TYR A 157 -0.79 19.86 1.48
C TYR A 157 0.70 19.60 1.22
N GLY A 158 1.31 20.32 0.26
CA GLY A 158 2.71 20.12 -0.15
C GLY A 158 3.75 20.86 0.69
N LYS A 159 3.38 21.55 1.78
CA LYS A 159 4.33 22.30 2.59
C LYS A 159 5.39 21.37 3.21
N GLY A 160 6.67 21.63 2.89
CA GLY A 160 7.79 20.82 3.38
C GLY A 160 8.07 19.55 2.59
N THR A 161 7.33 19.34 1.49
CA THR A 161 7.57 18.23 0.56
C THR A 161 8.57 18.62 -0.54
N LYS A 162 8.98 17.64 -1.33
CA LYS A 162 9.86 17.81 -2.49
C LYS A 162 9.11 17.47 -3.78
N GLY A 163 9.54 18.10 -4.88
CA GLY A 163 9.02 17.85 -6.22
C GLY A 163 7.49 17.90 -6.27
N ALA A 164 6.87 16.79 -6.66
CA ALA A 164 5.42 16.66 -6.79
C ALA A 164 4.69 16.32 -5.48
N GLY A 165 5.37 16.31 -4.34
CA GLY A 165 4.74 16.16 -3.02
C GLY A 165 5.30 15.05 -2.14
N TRP A 166 6.47 14.46 -2.44
CA TRP A 166 7.04 13.36 -1.65
C TRP A 166 7.88 13.89 -0.48
N TYR A 167 7.95 13.12 0.61
CA TYR A 167 8.61 13.51 1.86
C TYR A 167 8.78 12.31 2.80
N SER A 168 9.51 12.53 3.89
CA SER A 168 9.63 11.56 4.98
C SER A 168 9.60 12.25 6.34
N PHE A 169 9.28 11.47 7.38
CA PHE A 169 9.32 11.92 8.77
C PHE A 169 9.57 10.75 9.72
N ASP A 170 10.06 11.05 10.92
CA ASP A 170 10.27 10.06 11.96
C ASP A 170 9.21 10.20 13.05
N GLN A 171 8.58 9.09 13.45
CA GLN A 171 7.68 9.04 14.59
C GLN A 171 8.08 7.90 15.52
N LYS A 172 8.48 8.24 16.75
CA LYS A 172 8.81 7.29 17.84
C LYS A 172 9.73 6.13 17.39
N GLY A 173 10.70 6.40 16.53
CA GLY A 173 11.70 5.44 16.06
C GLY A 173 11.32 4.67 14.78
N VAL A 174 10.14 4.92 14.22
CA VAL A 174 9.70 4.43 12.90
C VAL A 174 9.88 5.54 11.87
N HIS A 175 10.38 5.17 10.70
CA HIS A 175 10.60 6.09 9.59
C HIS A 175 9.48 5.95 8.56
N PHE A 176 8.77 7.04 8.30
CA PHE A 176 7.64 7.11 7.37
C PHE A 176 8.06 7.83 6.10
N VAL A 177 7.65 7.31 4.95
CA VAL A 177 7.96 7.85 3.62
C VAL A 177 6.68 7.95 2.81
N GLY A 178 6.27 9.18 2.48
CA GLY A 178 5.17 9.47 1.58
C GLY A 178 5.69 9.59 0.15
N LEU A 179 5.24 8.69 -0.71
CA LEU A 179 5.65 8.61 -2.12
C LEU A 179 4.51 9.07 -3.04
N VAL A 180 4.89 9.71 -4.14
CA VAL A 180 3.98 10.21 -5.16
C VAL A 180 4.18 9.40 -6.44
N ASN A 181 3.21 8.55 -6.79
CA ASN A 181 3.30 7.65 -7.95
C ASN A 181 2.22 7.89 -9.01
N VAL A 182 1.63 9.09 -9.03
CA VAL A 182 0.49 9.45 -9.89
C VAL A 182 0.81 10.56 -10.90
N VAL A 183 2.05 11.06 -10.91
CA VAL A 183 2.47 12.12 -11.83
C VAL A 183 2.47 11.60 -13.27
N ASN A 184 1.86 12.36 -14.19
CA ASN A 184 1.75 12.02 -15.61
C ASN A 184 1.10 10.64 -15.88
N LEU A 185 0.24 10.18 -14.97
CA LEU A 185 -0.45 8.91 -15.13
C LEU A 185 -1.30 8.91 -16.41
N LYS A 186 -1.10 7.91 -17.25
CA LYS A 186 -1.97 7.67 -18.41
C LYS A 186 -3.22 6.92 -17.96
N ALA A 187 -4.36 7.16 -18.60
CA ALA A 187 -5.57 6.43 -18.30
C ALA A 187 -5.35 4.90 -18.43
N GLY A 188 -5.59 4.16 -17.33
CA GLY A 188 -5.33 2.71 -17.25
C GLY A 188 -3.84 2.32 -17.23
N GLY A 189 -2.94 3.29 -17.12
CA GLY A 189 -1.50 3.08 -17.01
C GLY A 189 -1.08 2.78 -15.58
N LEU A 190 0.13 2.25 -15.43
CA LEU A 190 0.76 2.02 -14.14
C LEU A 190 1.30 3.35 -13.59
N GLY A 191 1.35 3.45 -12.26
CA GLY A 191 1.99 4.56 -11.57
C GLY A 191 3.50 4.59 -11.82
N SER A 192 4.13 5.73 -11.56
CA SER A 192 5.59 5.85 -11.60
C SER A 192 6.09 6.88 -10.58
N LEU A 193 7.16 6.55 -9.88
CA LEU A 193 7.85 7.41 -8.92
C LEU A 193 8.81 8.39 -9.62
N GLY A 194 9.46 7.93 -10.69
CA GLY A 194 10.42 8.73 -11.45
C GLY A 194 11.81 8.83 -10.80
N HIS A 195 12.79 9.23 -11.60
CA HIS A 195 14.21 9.21 -11.25
C HIS A 195 14.54 10.04 -10.00
N ASP A 196 14.14 11.33 -9.98
CA ASP A 196 14.49 12.26 -8.91
C ASP A 196 13.96 11.82 -7.54
N GLN A 197 12.77 11.21 -7.52
CA GLN A 197 12.17 10.69 -6.29
C GLN A 197 12.86 9.40 -5.84
N LEU A 198 13.23 8.52 -6.77
CA LEU A 198 13.96 7.28 -6.46
C LEU A 198 15.37 7.56 -5.93
N GLU A 199 16.09 8.53 -6.51
CA GLU A 199 17.38 8.99 -6.00
C GLU A 199 17.21 9.58 -4.58
N TRP A 200 16.21 10.44 -4.39
CA TRP A 200 15.90 10.98 -3.07
C TRP A 200 15.57 9.89 -2.05
N LEU A 201 14.79 8.87 -2.42
CA LEU A 201 14.42 7.76 -1.56
C LEU A 201 15.64 6.93 -1.14
N GLU A 202 16.55 6.66 -2.09
CA GLU A 202 17.79 5.95 -1.80
C GLU A 202 18.62 6.71 -0.77
N ASP A 203 18.79 8.02 -0.96
CA ASP A 203 19.55 8.89 -0.07
C ASP A 203 18.92 9.02 1.32
N ASP A 204 17.60 9.19 1.41
CA ASP A 204 16.85 9.31 2.67
C ASP A 204 17.00 8.04 3.53
N LEU A 205 17.02 6.88 2.88
CA LEU A 205 17.15 5.59 3.56
C LEU A 205 18.61 5.23 3.87
N LYS A 206 19.59 5.72 3.11
CA LYS A 206 21.01 5.28 3.15
C LYS A 206 21.64 5.30 4.53
N GLY A 207 21.35 6.34 5.32
CA GLY A 207 21.88 6.50 6.69
C GLY A 207 21.13 5.73 7.78
N ARG A 208 20.01 5.09 7.44
CA ARG A 208 19.14 4.40 8.42
C ARG A 208 19.65 2.98 8.72
N SER A 209 19.59 2.59 9.99
CA SER A 209 19.98 1.24 10.42
C SER A 209 19.03 0.18 9.86
N ALA A 210 19.51 -1.03 9.60
CA ALA A 210 18.66 -2.13 9.15
C ALA A 210 17.57 -2.51 10.18
N SER A 211 17.71 -2.12 11.45
CA SER A 211 16.69 -2.32 12.49
C SER A 211 15.61 -1.24 12.53
N THR A 212 15.78 -0.14 11.80
CA THR A 212 14.78 0.93 11.72
C THR A 212 13.55 0.40 10.97
N PRO A 213 12.36 0.39 11.59
CA PRO A 213 11.12 0.03 10.90
C PRO A 213 10.76 1.11 9.88
N ILE A 214 10.38 0.70 8.68
CA ILE A 214 10.00 1.59 7.58
C ILE A 214 8.51 1.45 7.28
N VAL A 215 7.82 2.56 7.10
CA VAL A 215 6.47 2.62 6.54
C VAL A 215 6.52 3.44 5.27
N LEU A 216 6.27 2.79 4.13
CA LEU A 216 6.04 3.46 2.86
C LEU A 216 4.53 3.66 2.70
N PHE A 217 4.10 4.82 2.24
CA PHE A 217 2.71 5.04 1.83
C PHE A 217 2.65 5.82 0.52
N ALA A 218 1.79 5.36 -0.38
CA ALA A 218 1.59 5.89 -1.72
C ALA A 218 0.12 5.75 -2.11
N HIS A 219 -0.30 6.32 -3.24
CA HIS A 219 -1.68 6.15 -3.70
C HIS A 219 -1.87 4.83 -4.46
N ILE A 220 -1.15 4.64 -5.56
CA ILE A 220 -1.18 3.41 -6.36
C ILE A 220 -0.36 2.32 -5.65
N PRO A 221 -0.75 1.03 -5.71
CA PRO A 221 0.04 -0.04 -5.12
C PRO A 221 1.51 -0.07 -5.59
N LEU A 222 2.44 -0.30 -4.65
CA LEU A 222 3.84 -0.60 -4.96
C LEU A 222 4.08 -2.11 -5.24
N TRP A 223 3.01 -2.85 -5.50
CA TRP A 223 3.08 -4.18 -6.10
C TRP A 223 1.99 -4.29 -7.15
N THR A 224 2.23 -5.07 -8.20
CA THR A 224 1.25 -5.25 -9.26
C THR A 224 0.14 -6.20 -8.80
N ILE A 225 -1.09 -5.68 -8.71
CA ILE A 225 -2.32 -6.43 -8.40
C ILE A 225 -3.04 -6.82 -9.69
N TYR A 226 -3.32 -5.83 -10.54
CA TYR A 226 -4.07 -6.02 -11.79
C TYR A 226 -3.64 -4.97 -12.82
N PRO A 227 -2.62 -5.23 -13.65
CA PRO A 227 -1.96 -4.22 -14.45
C PRO A 227 -2.87 -3.61 -15.53
N ASP A 228 -3.82 -4.38 -16.05
CA ASP A 228 -4.79 -3.91 -17.06
C ASP A 228 -5.68 -2.77 -16.53
N TRP A 229 -5.77 -2.60 -15.21
CA TRP A 229 -6.51 -1.52 -14.56
C TRP A 229 -5.60 -0.45 -13.97
N GLY A 230 -4.30 -0.48 -14.25
CA GLY A 230 -3.33 0.43 -13.65
C GLY A 230 -3.03 0.13 -12.17
N TRP A 231 -3.41 -1.04 -11.67
CA TRP A 231 -3.23 -1.41 -10.27
C TRP A 231 -1.81 -1.93 -10.00
N GLY A 232 -0.85 -1.02 -10.08
CA GLY A 232 0.57 -1.25 -9.83
C GLY A 232 1.41 -0.04 -10.23
N THR A 233 2.64 0.00 -9.75
CA THR A 233 3.61 1.07 -10.06
C THR A 233 4.79 0.46 -10.81
N ASP A 234 5.12 1.00 -11.98
CA ASP A 234 6.12 0.48 -12.94
C ASP A 234 7.51 0.33 -12.31
N ASP A 235 7.97 1.37 -11.63
CA ASP A 235 9.30 1.45 -11.02
C ASP A 235 9.30 1.06 -9.53
N SER A 236 8.23 0.40 -9.05
CA SER A 236 8.13 -0.06 -7.66
C SER A 236 9.24 -1.02 -7.26
N GLU A 237 9.69 -1.91 -8.16
CA GLU A 237 10.76 -2.85 -7.84
C GLU A 237 12.06 -2.14 -7.42
N GLN A 238 12.38 -1.01 -8.06
CA GLN A 238 13.54 -0.21 -7.71
C GLN A 238 13.38 0.41 -6.31
N ALA A 239 12.24 1.03 -6.02
CA ALA A 239 11.94 1.56 -4.68
C ALA A 239 11.99 0.46 -3.60
N LEU A 240 11.39 -0.69 -3.88
CA LEU A 240 11.37 -1.83 -2.97
C LEU A 240 12.77 -2.39 -2.74
N SER A 241 13.66 -2.33 -3.74
CA SER A 241 15.07 -2.75 -3.59
C SER A 241 15.80 -1.95 -2.50
N TYR A 242 15.48 -0.67 -2.35
CA TYR A 242 16.07 0.20 -1.33
C TYR A 242 15.63 -0.16 0.10
N VAL A 243 14.49 -0.83 0.26
CA VAL A 243 13.98 -1.22 1.58
C VAL A 243 14.20 -2.68 1.96
N LYS A 244 14.66 -3.54 1.03
CA LYS A 244 14.91 -4.98 1.27
C LYS A 244 15.83 -5.26 2.47
N ARG A 245 16.75 -4.34 2.80
CA ARG A 245 17.69 -4.50 3.92
C ARG A 245 17.03 -4.35 5.31
N PHE A 246 15.92 -3.65 5.42
CA PHE A 246 15.30 -3.36 6.72
C PHE A 246 14.60 -4.58 7.30
N GLY A 247 14.56 -4.66 8.63
CA GLY A 247 13.99 -5.76 9.39
C GLY A 247 12.47 -5.85 9.33
N SER A 248 11.80 -4.72 9.08
CA SER A 248 10.35 -4.58 9.02
C SER A 248 9.99 -3.44 8.08
N VAL A 249 9.21 -3.74 7.04
CA VAL A 249 8.71 -2.76 6.07
C VAL A 249 7.21 -2.94 5.94
N THR A 250 6.45 -1.86 6.06
CA THR A 250 5.01 -1.84 5.77
C THR A 250 4.76 -0.88 4.62
N VAL A 251 3.94 -1.31 3.67
CA VAL A 251 3.55 -0.54 2.49
C VAL A 251 2.04 -0.37 2.51
N LEU A 252 1.59 0.86 2.57
CA LEU A 252 0.19 1.24 2.65
C LEU A 252 -0.24 1.99 1.39
N ASN A 253 -1.38 1.63 0.80
CA ASN A 253 -1.90 2.36 -0.35
C ASN A 253 -3.43 2.42 -0.42
N GLY A 254 -3.92 3.30 -1.31
CA GLY A 254 -5.32 3.50 -1.66
C GLY A 254 -5.69 2.86 -2.99
N HIS A 255 -6.42 3.60 -3.84
CA HIS A 255 -6.65 3.38 -5.28
C HIS A 255 -7.55 2.18 -5.65
N ILE A 256 -7.49 1.09 -4.88
CA ILE A 256 -8.22 -0.16 -5.16
C ILE A 256 -9.61 -0.18 -4.50
N HIS A 257 -9.83 0.65 -3.49
CA HIS A 257 -11.09 0.79 -2.73
C HIS A 257 -11.55 -0.50 -2.02
N GLN A 258 -10.64 -1.42 -1.78
CA GLN A 258 -10.89 -2.68 -1.11
C GLN A 258 -9.64 -3.15 -0.41
N VAL A 259 -9.82 -4.00 0.61
CA VAL A 259 -8.70 -4.55 1.38
C VAL A 259 -8.08 -5.72 0.65
N MET A 260 -6.79 -5.59 0.36
CA MET A 260 -5.91 -6.63 -0.12
C MET A 260 -4.63 -6.62 0.70
N GLN A 261 -4.11 -7.81 0.94
CA GLN A 261 -2.92 -8.02 1.75
C GLN A 261 -1.98 -8.97 1.05
N LYS A 262 -0.69 -8.65 1.14
CA LYS A 262 0.40 -9.51 0.67
C LYS A 262 1.55 -9.41 1.67
N VAL A 263 2.24 -10.52 1.91
CA VAL A 263 3.51 -10.51 2.63
C VAL A 263 4.58 -11.11 1.73
N GLU A 264 5.72 -10.43 1.63
CA GLU A 264 6.88 -10.91 0.88
C GLU A 264 8.14 -10.71 1.73
N GLY A 265 8.60 -11.79 2.36
CA GLY A 265 9.71 -11.74 3.30
C GLY A 265 9.42 -10.82 4.49
N LYS A 266 10.05 -9.64 4.49
CA LYS A 266 9.92 -8.61 5.56
C LYS A 266 8.99 -7.46 5.17
N LEU A 267 8.46 -7.48 3.95
CA LEU A 267 7.55 -6.48 3.43
C LEU A 267 6.12 -6.95 3.65
N SER A 268 5.34 -6.14 4.33
CA SER A 268 3.89 -6.31 4.45
C SER A 268 3.20 -5.23 3.66
N PHE A 269 2.27 -5.63 2.82
CA PHE A 269 1.58 -4.81 1.84
C PHE A 269 0.09 -4.79 2.18
N HIS A 270 -0.51 -3.60 2.20
CA HIS A 270 -1.91 -3.43 2.59
C HIS A 270 -2.58 -2.30 1.81
N THR A 271 -3.76 -2.58 1.26
CA THR A 271 -4.62 -1.59 0.60
C THR A 271 -5.80 -1.24 1.50
N ALA A 272 -6.18 0.04 1.53
CA ALA A 272 -7.32 0.53 2.32
C ALA A 272 -8.63 0.46 1.54
N MET A 273 -9.75 0.44 2.29
CA MET A 273 -11.06 0.78 1.73
C MET A 273 -11.12 2.27 1.40
N SER A 274 -11.97 2.60 0.42
CA SER A 274 -12.37 3.99 0.16
C SER A 274 -13.36 4.46 1.21
N THR A 275 -13.40 5.78 1.46
CA THR A 275 -14.50 6.41 2.18
C THR A 275 -15.62 6.92 1.27
N ALA A 276 -15.42 6.87 -0.06
CA ALA A 276 -16.34 7.39 -1.06
C ALA A 276 -17.25 6.30 -1.67
N PHE A 277 -16.70 5.30 -2.35
CA PHE A 277 -17.46 4.26 -3.05
C PHE A 277 -16.62 2.98 -3.21
N PRO A 278 -17.21 1.79 -3.32
CA PRO A 278 -16.45 0.57 -3.63
C PRO A 278 -16.15 0.48 -5.14
N GLN A 279 -15.17 -0.36 -5.48
CA GLN A 279 -14.84 -0.76 -6.85
C GLN A 279 -15.09 -2.27 -7.05
N PRO A 280 -15.24 -2.75 -8.30
CA PRO A 280 -15.34 -4.18 -8.57
C PRO A 280 -14.05 -4.92 -8.19
N ALA A 281 -14.17 -6.22 -7.91
CA ALA A 281 -13.00 -7.09 -7.74
C ALA A 281 -12.22 -7.21 -9.07
N PRO A 282 -10.90 -7.39 -9.03
CA PRO A 282 -10.10 -7.45 -10.25
C PRO A 282 -10.58 -8.58 -11.18
N GLY A 283 -10.78 -8.24 -12.45
CA GLY A 283 -11.26 -9.16 -13.48
C GLY A 283 -12.78 -9.43 -13.48
N THR A 284 -13.57 -8.84 -12.57
CA THR A 284 -15.03 -9.04 -12.53
C THR A 284 -15.83 -8.00 -13.32
N ALA A 285 -15.16 -7.01 -13.92
CA ALA A 285 -15.75 -5.93 -14.71
C ALA A 285 -14.85 -5.58 -15.92
N PRO A 286 -15.33 -4.76 -16.87
CA PRO A 286 -14.47 -4.28 -17.97
C PRO A 286 -13.36 -3.32 -17.50
N SER A 287 -13.61 -2.56 -16.42
CA SER A 287 -12.67 -1.60 -15.86
C SER A 287 -12.89 -1.41 -14.36
N ALA A 288 -11.88 -0.87 -13.69
CA ALA A 288 -12.00 -0.21 -12.39
C ALA A 288 -13.01 0.95 -12.44
N GLY A 289 -13.57 1.31 -11.28
CA GLY A 289 -14.47 2.46 -11.15
C GLY A 289 -15.64 2.28 -10.18
N PRO A 290 -16.42 3.36 -9.95
CA PRO A 290 -17.47 3.39 -8.94
C PRO A 290 -18.54 2.31 -9.14
N MET A 291 -18.71 1.44 -8.14
CA MET A 291 -19.70 0.36 -8.14
C MET A 291 -20.86 0.71 -7.20
N LYS A 292 -22.09 0.63 -7.71
CA LYS A 292 -23.29 0.77 -6.88
C LYS A 292 -23.56 -0.53 -6.12
N VAL A 293 -23.77 -0.40 -4.81
CA VAL A 293 -24.27 -1.47 -3.93
C VAL A 293 -25.63 -1.08 -3.36
N PRO A 294 -26.41 -2.03 -2.80
CA PRO A 294 -27.61 -1.68 -2.03
C PRO A 294 -27.27 -0.68 -0.91
N ALA A 295 -28.18 0.26 -0.64
CA ALA A 295 -27.90 1.39 0.25
C ALA A 295 -27.49 0.96 1.66
N GLU A 296 -28.11 -0.12 2.17
CA GLU A 296 -27.81 -0.75 3.45
C GLU A 296 -26.47 -1.50 3.50
N GLN A 297 -25.81 -1.69 2.36
CA GLN A 297 -24.49 -2.32 2.25
C GLN A 297 -23.37 -1.31 2.05
N LEU A 298 -23.67 -0.06 1.68
CA LEU A 298 -22.65 0.93 1.34
C LEU A 298 -21.65 1.13 2.48
N GLN A 299 -22.12 1.36 3.71
CA GLN A 299 -21.23 1.56 4.85
C GLN A 299 -20.45 0.28 5.28
N LYS A 300 -20.77 -0.90 4.75
CA LYS A 300 -20.03 -2.16 5.01
C LYS A 300 -18.80 -2.33 4.15
N VAL A 301 -18.79 -1.66 2.99
CA VAL A 301 -17.73 -1.77 1.97
C VAL A 301 -16.91 -0.49 1.84
N LEU A 302 -17.21 0.50 2.70
CA LEU A 302 -16.42 1.70 2.94
C LEU A 302 -15.83 1.62 4.34
N GLY A 303 -14.68 2.24 4.58
CA GLY A 303 -14.11 2.18 5.91
C GLY A 303 -12.85 3.01 6.12
N ILE A 304 -12.26 2.78 7.30
CA ILE A 304 -10.98 3.30 7.73
C ILE A 304 -10.07 2.13 8.11
N THR A 305 -8.76 2.37 8.11
CA THR A 305 -7.78 1.38 8.57
C THR A 305 -7.07 1.91 9.82
N ASP A 306 -7.26 1.23 10.94
CA ASP A 306 -6.60 1.48 12.21
C ASP A 306 -5.24 0.77 12.27
N VAL A 307 -4.15 1.50 12.48
CA VAL A 307 -2.79 0.94 12.52
C VAL A 307 -2.16 1.17 13.90
N ASN A 308 -1.89 0.07 14.59
CA ASN A 308 -1.31 0.07 15.94
C ASN A 308 0.13 -0.42 15.90
N TYR A 309 1.07 0.42 16.35
CA TYR A 309 2.48 0.05 16.51
C TYR A 309 2.80 -0.26 17.97
N MET A 310 3.10 -1.52 18.26
CA MET A 310 3.52 -1.97 19.60
C MET A 310 5.03 -2.21 19.64
N VAL A 311 5.74 -1.38 20.41
CA VAL A 311 7.20 -1.45 20.61
C VAL A 311 7.61 -2.76 21.27
N SER A 312 6.77 -3.33 22.14
CA SER A 312 7.04 -4.58 22.83
C SER A 312 7.00 -5.83 21.92
N GLY A 313 6.63 -5.69 20.63
CA GLY A 313 6.37 -6.82 19.73
C GLY A 313 6.98 -6.77 18.31
N LYS A 314 7.74 -5.73 17.92
CA LYS A 314 8.34 -5.58 16.57
C LYS A 314 7.35 -5.76 15.38
N SER A 315 6.05 -5.55 15.57
CA SER A 315 5.05 -5.75 14.50
C SER A 315 3.96 -4.68 14.52
N LEU A 316 3.60 -4.17 13.34
CA LEU A 316 2.38 -3.37 13.13
C LEU A 316 1.16 -4.30 13.13
N ALA A 317 0.13 -3.94 13.88
CA ALA A 317 -1.20 -4.53 13.75
C ALA A 317 -2.06 -3.57 12.93
N VAL A 318 -2.41 -3.99 11.71
CA VAL A 318 -3.29 -3.25 10.80
C VAL A 318 -4.70 -3.82 10.96
N ILE A 319 -5.73 -2.99 11.11
CA ILE A 319 -7.10 -3.43 11.35
C ILE A 319 -8.03 -2.60 10.49
N ASP A 320 -8.81 -3.25 9.63
CA ASP A 320 -9.78 -2.58 8.77
C ASP A 320 -11.16 -2.54 9.42
N SER A 321 -11.79 -1.36 9.40
CA SER A 321 -13.04 -1.08 10.10
C SER A 321 -14.09 -0.52 9.13
N PRO A 322 -15.11 -1.32 8.73
CA PRO A 322 -16.25 -0.85 7.96
C PRO A 322 -16.99 0.31 8.63
N LEU A 323 -17.46 1.31 7.89
CA LEU A 323 -18.13 2.51 8.45
C LEU A 323 -19.39 2.19 9.26
N ASP A 324 -20.07 1.08 8.99
CA ASP A 324 -21.30 0.68 9.71
C ASP A 324 -21.05 0.14 11.13
N GLY A 325 -19.79 0.02 11.55
CA GLY A 325 -19.44 -0.47 12.87
C GLY A 325 -19.35 -1.99 13.00
N SER A 326 -19.67 -2.74 11.95
CA SER A 326 -19.50 -4.20 11.98
C SER A 326 -18.02 -4.56 12.00
N SER A 327 -17.61 -5.49 12.86
CA SER A 327 -16.38 -6.24 12.60
C SER A 327 -16.59 -7.00 11.29
N ALA A 328 -15.63 -6.97 10.36
CA ALA A 328 -15.72 -7.71 9.10
C ALA A 328 -16.08 -9.20 9.39
N SER A 329 -17.37 -9.54 9.30
CA SER A 329 -17.89 -10.83 9.73
C SER A 329 -17.92 -11.77 8.54
N ALA A 330 -17.20 -12.87 8.64
CA ALA A 330 -17.16 -13.92 7.64
C ALA A 330 -18.54 -14.55 7.49
N SER A 331 -19.29 -14.13 6.46
CA SER A 331 -20.52 -14.80 6.04
C SER A 331 -20.22 -15.76 4.88
N GLY A 332 -19.45 -16.81 5.19
CA GLY A 332 -19.33 -17.98 4.33
C GLY A 332 -20.15 -19.13 4.90
N LYS A 333 -21.40 -19.27 4.46
CA LYS A 333 -22.12 -20.54 4.65
C LYS A 333 -21.35 -21.62 3.90
N SER A 334 -20.76 -22.55 4.63
CA SER A 334 -20.30 -23.83 4.08
C SER A 334 -21.54 -24.61 3.63
N GLY A 335 -21.82 -24.57 2.32
CA GLY A 335 -22.69 -25.53 1.68
C GLY A 335 -21.95 -26.87 1.59
N ASN A 336 -22.65 -27.93 2.02
CA ASN A 336 -22.25 -29.34 1.92
C ASN A 336 -21.69 -29.72 0.55
#